data_AF-K1SID1-F1
#
_entry.id   AF-K1SID1-F1
#
_cell.length_a   1.000
_cell.length_b   1.000
_cell.length_c   1.000
_cell.angle_alpha   90.00
_cell.angle_beta   90.00
_cell.angle_gamma   90.00
#
_symmetry.space_group_name_H-M   'P 1'
#
loop_
_entity.id
_entity.type
_entity.pdbx_description
1 polymer ?
#
loop_
_entity_poly.entity_id
_entity_poly.type
_entity_poly.pdbx_seq_one_letter_code
_entity_poly.pdbx_strand_id
1 'polypeptide(L)'
;DDTIGKFGLESAMEDYLRGTNGIMTTTTASDGTKTSEITREPVDGDTVILTLDSVLQKKVQDSLAAFVERYRDKDAIPAVGSAVVMDVNTGAVLACATYPSYDLNTYYQNYEALSKDKSSPLWNRALMSTYEPGSTMKPAIAAAGLEEGVITETSKFYCSHIYRQFTDTTFKCLGSHGWIDVKNALNQSCNIYFYETGRLLGINRMNDY
;
A
#
# COMPACT_ATOMS: atom_id res chain seq x y z
N ASP A 1 -23.05 -21.99 9.88
CA ASP A 1 -21.70 -21.62 10.34
C ASP A 1 -21.54 -20.12 10.28
N ASP A 2 -21.23 -19.49 11.41
CA ASP A 2 -20.93 -18.07 11.51
C ASP A 2 -19.45 -17.86 11.13
N THR A 3 -19.19 -16.94 10.21
CA THR A 3 -17.83 -16.67 9.69
C THR A 3 -17.44 -15.29 10.16
N ILE A 4 -16.26 -15.16 10.78
CA ILE A 4 -15.76 -13.88 11.31
C ILE A 4 -14.65 -13.37 10.40
N GLY A 5 -14.79 -12.15 9.88
CA GLY A 5 -13.75 -11.45 9.15
C GLY A 5 -12.59 -11.10 10.07
N LYS A 6 -11.46 -11.81 9.95
CA LYS A 6 -10.30 -11.59 10.85
C LYS A 6 -9.25 -10.64 10.30
N PHE A 7 -9.31 -10.31 9.01
CA PHE A 7 -8.29 -9.51 8.35
C PHE A 7 -8.86 -8.57 7.29
N GLY A 8 -8.06 -7.55 6.95
CA GLY A 8 -8.30 -6.67 5.83
C GLY A 8 -9.68 -6.00 5.87
N LEU A 9 -10.34 -5.98 4.71
CA LEU A 9 -11.61 -5.31 4.55
C LEU A 9 -12.71 -5.94 5.41
N GLU A 10 -12.78 -7.27 5.51
CA GLU A 10 -13.82 -7.95 6.29
C GLU A 10 -13.72 -7.58 7.77
N SER A 11 -12.51 -7.59 8.35
CA SER A 11 -12.32 -7.16 9.74
C SER A 11 -12.63 -5.68 9.96
N ALA A 12 -12.30 -4.82 9.00
CA ALA A 12 -12.59 -3.38 9.11
C ALA A 12 -14.09 -3.07 8.98
N MET A 13 -14.86 -3.96 8.35
CA MET A 13 -16.28 -3.79 8.06
C MET A 13 -17.17 -4.76 8.85
N GLU A 14 -16.59 -5.54 9.76
CA GLU A 14 -17.25 -6.63 10.47
C GLU A 14 -18.52 -6.16 11.19
N ASP A 15 -18.46 -4.98 11.82
CA ASP A 15 -19.61 -4.39 12.54
C ASP A 15 -20.80 -4.07 11.63
N TYR A 16 -20.56 -3.85 10.33
CA TYR A 16 -21.60 -3.62 9.33
C TYR A 16 -22.06 -4.95 8.71
N LEU A 17 -21.11 -5.82 8.35
CA LEU A 17 -21.39 -7.07 7.66
C LEU A 17 -22.08 -8.12 8.56
N ARG A 18 -21.85 -8.05 9.87
CA ARG A 18 -22.37 -9.02 10.83
C ARG A 18 -23.85 -8.76 11.12
N GLY A 19 -24.69 -9.68 10.67
CA GLY A 19 -26.08 -9.77 11.07
C GLY A 19 -26.26 -10.19 12.54
N THR A 20 -27.50 -10.14 13.02
CA THR A 20 -27.87 -10.67 14.34
C THR A 20 -28.52 -12.05 14.20
N ASN A 21 -27.97 -13.05 14.89
CA ASN A 21 -28.53 -14.41 14.86
C ASN A 21 -29.97 -14.45 15.39
N GLY A 22 -30.84 -15.17 14.67
CA GLY A 22 -32.17 -15.54 15.15
C GLY A 22 -32.11 -16.58 16.26
N ILE A 23 -33.26 -16.89 16.86
CA ILE A 23 -33.43 -17.97 17.83
C ILE A 23 -34.58 -18.85 17.34
N MET A 24 -34.31 -20.14 17.20
CA MET A 24 -35.34 -21.15 16.96
C MET A 24 -35.48 -22.01 18.22
N THR A 25 -36.69 -22.07 18.76
CA THR A 25 -37.01 -22.88 19.93
C THR A 25 -37.70 -24.16 19.48
N THR A 26 -37.14 -25.30 19.86
CA THR A 26 -37.72 -26.62 19.58
C THR A 26 -38.26 -27.23 20.88
N THR A 27 -39.56 -27.45 20.94
CA THR A 27 -40.23 -28.14 22.04
C THR A 27 -40.41 -29.61 21.68
N THR A 28 -40.01 -30.51 22.58
CA THR A 28 -40.23 -31.96 22.44
C THR A 28 -41.27 -32.40 23.45
N ALA A 29 -42.41 -32.91 22.98
CA ALA A 29 -43.45 -33.47 23.83
C ALA A 29 -43.04 -34.85 24.39
N SER A 30 -43.74 -35.31 25.42
CA SER A 30 -43.45 -36.58 26.12
C SER A 30 -43.60 -37.83 25.25
N ASP A 31 -44.32 -37.74 24.13
CA ASP A 31 -44.47 -38.78 23.12
C ASP A 31 -43.37 -38.73 22.02
N GLY A 32 -42.45 -37.77 22.10
CA GLY A 32 -41.36 -37.58 21.16
C GLY A 32 -41.68 -36.63 20.01
N THR A 33 -42.89 -36.07 19.91
CA THR A 33 -43.22 -35.09 18.87
C THR A 33 -42.43 -33.79 19.08
N LYS A 34 -41.73 -33.33 18.03
CA LYS A 34 -40.99 -32.07 18.03
C LYS A 34 -41.76 -30.99 17.29
N THR A 35 -41.88 -29.82 17.89
CA THR A 35 -42.38 -28.60 17.25
C THR A 35 -41.31 -27.52 17.36
N SER A 36 -41.01 -26.86 16.25
CA SER A 36 -40.00 -25.80 16.18
C SER A 36 -40.67 -24.49 15.77
N GLU A 37 -40.35 -23.43 16.49
CA GLU A 37 -40.82 -22.07 16.23
C GLU A 37 -39.63 -21.11 16.23
N ILE A 38 -39.63 -20.13 15.33
CA ILE A 38 -38.67 -19.03 15.37
C ILE A 38 -39.13 -18.05 16.44
N THR A 39 -38.41 -17.97 17.56
CA THR A 39 -38.71 -17.07 18.69
C THR A 39 -38.00 -15.73 18.59
N ARG A 40 -36.98 -15.63 17.73
CA ARG A 40 -36.38 -14.36 17.29
C ARG A 40 -35.97 -14.49 15.84
N GLU A 41 -36.47 -13.62 14.99
CA GLU A 41 -36.04 -13.58 13.60
C GLU A 41 -34.56 -13.15 13.50
N PRO A 42 -33.76 -13.78 12.63
CA PRO A 42 -32.44 -13.27 12.29
C PRO A 42 -32.55 -11.91 11.58
N VAL A 43 -31.53 -11.09 11.72
CA VAL A 43 -31.39 -9.82 11.00
C VAL A 43 -30.14 -9.92 10.15
N ASP A 44 -30.26 -9.72 8.84
CA ASP A 44 -29.12 -9.69 7.94
C ASP A 44 -28.22 -8.49 8.24
N GLY A 45 -26.92 -8.64 8.00
CA GLY A 45 -25.99 -7.51 8.06
C GLY A 45 -26.16 -6.57 6.87
N ASP A 46 -25.47 -5.44 6.91
CA ASP A 46 -25.47 -4.45 5.85
C ASP A 46 -24.62 -4.88 4.65
N THR A 47 -24.88 -4.24 3.50
CA THR A 47 -24.05 -4.34 2.30
C THR A 47 -23.05 -3.19 2.25
N VAL A 48 -21.76 -3.51 2.16
CA VAL A 48 -20.69 -2.52 1.98
C VAL A 48 -20.38 -2.34 0.49
N ILE A 49 -20.48 -1.10 0.00
CA ILE A 49 -20.09 -0.72 -1.36
C ILE A 49 -18.69 -0.09 -1.31
N LEU A 50 -17.76 -0.65 -2.08
CA LEU A 50 -16.38 -0.17 -2.16
C LEU A 50 -16.21 0.83 -3.30
N THR A 51 -15.14 1.61 -3.21
CA THR A 51 -14.65 2.46 -4.31
C THR A 51 -13.87 1.69 -5.37
N LEU A 52 -13.53 0.42 -5.10
CA LEU A 52 -12.75 -0.40 -6.02
C LEU A 52 -13.53 -0.65 -7.31
N ASP A 53 -12.86 -0.40 -8.45
CA ASP A 53 -13.34 -0.83 -9.76
C ASP A 53 -12.80 -2.23 -10.03
N SER A 54 -13.69 -3.21 -10.19
CA SER A 54 -13.30 -4.62 -10.35
C SER A 54 -12.53 -4.90 -11.64
N VAL A 55 -12.83 -4.16 -12.72
CA VAL A 55 -12.12 -4.29 -14.01
C VAL A 55 -10.71 -3.75 -13.87
N LEU A 56 -10.56 -2.57 -13.26
CA LEU A 56 -9.26 -1.96 -13.01
C LEU A 56 -8.43 -2.78 -12.03
N GLN A 57 -9.05 -3.25 -10.93
CA GLN A 57 -8.41 -4.13 -9.94
C GLN A 57 -7.80 -5.35 -10.62
N LYS A 58 -8.56 -6.05 -11.47
CA LYS A 58 -8.07 -7.22 -12.20
C LYS A 58 -6.88 -6.86 -13.11
N LYS A 59 -6.95 -5.75 -13.84
CA LYS A 59 -5.87 -5.29 -14.72
C LYS A 59 -4.60 -4.94 -13.96
N VAL A 60 -4.73 -4.30 -12.80
CA VAL A 60 -3.60 -3.96 -11.93
C VAL A 60 -2.96 -5.23 -11.37
N GLN A 61 -3.76 -6.19 -10.88
CA GLN A 61 -3.27 -7.48 -10.40
C GLN A 61 -2.50 -8.24 -11.48
N ASP A 62 -3.06 -8.34 -12.69
CA ASP A 62 -2.42 -9.05 -13.80
C ASP A 62 -1.12 -8.37 -14.25
N SER A 63 -1.13 -7.03 -14.33
CA SER A 63 0.06 -6.25 -14.72
C SER A 63 1.16 -6.35 -13.68
N LEU A 64 0.81 -6.29 -12.39
CA LEU A 64 1.73 -6.43 -11.28
C LEU A 64 2.35 -7.83 -11.27
N ALA A 65 1.54 -8.88 -11.39
CA ALA A 65 2.02 -10.27 -11.47
C ALA A 65 3.00 -10.44 -12.64
N ALA A 66 2.61 -10.02 -13.84
CA ALA A 66 3.45 -10.11 -15.03
C ALA A 66 4.73 -9.27 -14.93
N PHE A 67 4.72 -8.16 -14.19
CA PHE A 67 5.92 -7.36 -13.94
C PHE A 67 6.86 -8.07 -12.96
N VAL A 68 6.35 -8.49 -11.80
CA VAL A 68 7.14 -9.12 -10.74
C VAL A 68 7.74 -10.46 -11.20
N GLU A 69 6.99 -11.26 -11.95
CA GLU A 69 7.44 -12.55 -12.46
C GLU A 69 8.66 -12.45 -13.39
N ARG A 70 8.84 -11.33 -14.11
CA ARG A 70 10.05 -11.08 -14.94
C ARG A 70 11.34 -11.02 -14.13
N TYR A 71 11.24 -10.78 -12.82
CA TYR A 71 12.37 -10.66 -11.91
C TYR A 71 12.54 -11.90 -11.00
N ARG A 72 11.67 -12.90 -11.15
CA ARG A 72 11.61 -14.08 -10.27
C ARG A 72 12.84 -14.98 -10.34
N ASP A 73 13.55 -14.98 -11.47
CA ASP A 73 14.70 -15.86 -11.72
C ASP A 73 16.03 -15.33 -11.19
N LYS A 74 16.07 -14.16 -10.53
CA LYS A 74 17.34 -13.45 -10.29
C LYS A 74 18.00 -13.61 -8.93
N ASP A 75 17.32 -14.04 -7.86
CA ASP A 75 17.93 -14.07 -6.52
C ASP A 75 17.28 -15.05 -5.53
N ALA A 76 17.96 -15.29 -4.40
CA ALA A 76 17.49 -16.05 -3.24
C ALA A 76 16.29 -15.40 -2.49
N ILE A 77 15.86 -14.21 -2.92
CA ILE A 77 14.76 -13.43 -2.33
C ILE A 77 13.56 -13.49 -3.28
N PRO A 78 12.36 -13.88 -2.81
CA PRO A 78 11.16 -13.90 -3.65
C PRO A 78 10.88 -12.52 -4.26
N ALA A 79 10.62 -12.49 -5.58
CA ALA A 79 10.14 -11.28 -6.24
C ALA A 79 8.70 -10.98 -5.76
N VAL A 80 8.50 -9.79 -5.20
CA VAL A 80 7.24 -9.34 -4.62
C VAL A 80 6.96 -7.87 -4.97
N GLY A 81 5.71 -7.44 -4.85
CA GLY A 81 5.36 -6.04 -5.13
C GLY A 81 3.94 -5.68 -4.72
N SER A 82 3.60 -4.40 -4.86
CA SER A 82 2.24 -3.90 -4.68
C SER A 82 1.98 -2.71 -5.61
N ALA A 83 0.71 -2.40 -5.83
CA ALA A 83 0.26 -1.27 -6.64
C ALA A 83 -1.06 -0.72 -6.10
N VAL A 84 -1.19 0.60 -6.05
CA VAL A 84 -2.41 1.32 -5.67
C VAL A 84 -2.75 2.30 -6.77
N VAL A 85 -4.04 2.37 -7.12
CA VAL A 85 -4.60 3.37 -8.05
C VAL A 85 -5.67 4.13 -7.30
N MET A 86 -5.59 5.46 -7.35
CA MET A 86 -6.46 6.38 -6.63
C MET A 86 -6.95 7.48 -7.56
N ASP A 87 -8.20 7.89 -7.40
CA ASP A 87 -8.70 9.15 -7.95
C ASP A 87 -8.19 10.30 -7.08
N VAL A 88 -7.34 11.16 -7.65
CA VAL A 88 -6.71 12.27 -6.93
C VAL A 88 -7.67 13.39 -6.55
N ASN A 89 -8.84 13.48 -7.18
CA ASN A 89 -9.82 14.53 -6.85
C ASN A 89 -10.74 14.13 -5.70
N THR A 90 -11.04 12.83 -5.58
CA THR A 90 -11.99 12.31 -4.59
C THR A 90 -11.32 11.54 -3.45
N GLY A 91 -10.07 11.11 -3.62
CA GLY A 91 -9.38 10.21 -2.70
C GLY A 91 -9.84 8.75 -2.80
N ALA A 92 -10.74 8.42 -3.74
CA ALA A 92 -11.26 7.07 -3.91
C ALA A 92 -10.16 6.10 -4.35
N VAL A 93 -9.98 5.00 -3.62
CA VAL A 93 -9.09 3.91 -4.03
C VAL A 93 -9.81 3.06 -5.06
N LEU A 94 -9.33 3.07 -6.30
CA LEU A 94 -9.92 2.37 -7.44
C LEU A 94 -9.33 0.98 -7.63
N ALA A 95 -8.08 0.78 -7.23
CA ALA A 95 -7.43 -0.53 -7.18
C ALA A 95 -6.36 -0.57 -6.07
N CYS A 96 -6.22 -1.70 -5.39
CA CYS A 96 -5.20 -1.96 -4.40
C CYS A 96 -4.77 -3.43 -4.48
N ALA A 97 -3.56 -3.69 -4.97
CA ALA A 97 -3.06 -5.02 -5.28
C ALA A 97 -1.73 -5.30 -4.58
N THR A 98 -1.57 -6.54 -4.15
CA THR A 98 -0.31 -7.12 -3.64
C THR A 98 0.03 -8.34 -4.49
N TYR A 99 1.31 -8.62 -4.67
CA TYR A 99 1.78 -9.85 -5.30
C TYR A 99 3.01 -10.41 -4.54
N PRO A 100 3.07 -11.73 -4.30
CA PRO A 100 2.01 -12.71 -4.57
C PRO A 100 0.79 -12.47 -3.66
N SER A 101 -0.38 -12.87 -4.16
CA SER A 101 -1.65 -12.88 -3.43
C SER A 101 -2.17 -14.32 -3.35
N TYR A 102 -3.30 -14.52 -2.69
CA TYR A 102 -4.00 -15.78 -2.58
C TYR A 102 -5.42 -15.69 -3.12
N ASP A 103 -6.04 -16.84 -3.39
CA ASP A 103 -7.47 -16.95 -3.72
C ASP A 103 -8.27 -17.21 -2.44
N LEU A 104 -9.21 -16.31 -2.14
CA LEU A 104 -10.05 -16.39 -0.96
C LEU A 104 -10.92 -17.66 -0.96
N ASN A 105 -11.33 -18.15 -2.14
CA ASN A 105 -12.16 -19.36 -2.27
C ASN A 105 -11.43 -20.63 -1.81
N THR A 106 -10.10 -20.62 -1.87
CA THR A 106 -9.25 -21.75 -1.48
C THR A 106 -8.44 -21.49 -0.21
N TYR A 107 -8.72 -20.38 0.47
CA TYR A 107 -7.92 -19.91 1.60
C TYR A 107 -7.83 -20.95 2.73
N TYR A 108 -8.96 -21.51 3.17
CA TYR A 108 -8.98 -22.47 4.28
C TYR A 108 -8.24 -23.77 3.93
N GLN A 109 -8.35 -24.23 2.69
CA GLN A 109 -7.68 -25.44 2.21
C GLN A 109 -6.17 -25.23 2.09
N ASN A 110 -5.75 -24.03 1.68
CA ASN A 110 -4.35 -23.71 1.39
C ASN A 110 -3.64 -22.97 2.53
N TYR A 111 -4.32 -22.68 3.65
CA TYR A 111 -3.83 -21.81 4.71
C TYR A 111 -2.45 -22.22 5.23
N GLU A 112 -2.24 -23.52 5.49
CA GLU A 112 -0.96 -24.01 6.00
C GLU A 112 0.19 -23.69 5.03
N ALA A 113 -0.01 -23.93 3.73
CA ALA A 113 0.98 -23.61 2.71
C ALA A 113 1.20 -22.10 2.58
N LEU A 114 0.13 -21.31 2.53
CA LEU A 114 0.18 -19.85 2.42
C LEU A 114 0.89 -19.20 3.62
N SER A 115 0.67 -19.73 4.83
CA SER A 115 1.28 -19.23 6.07
C SER A 115 2.78 -19.52 6.17
N LYS A 116 3.26 -20.58 5.52
CA LYS A 116 4.67 -21.01 5.50
C LYS A 116 5.44 -20.51 4.28
N ASP A 117 4.76 -19.88 3.32
CA ASP A 117 5.38 -19.39 2.10
C ASP A 117 6.31 -18.21 2.39
N LYS A 118 7.57 -18.34 1.99
CA LYS A 118 8.62 -17.32 2.16
C LYS A 118 8.33 -16.02 1.43
N SER A 119 7.46 -16.06 0.41
CA SER A 119 6.99 -14.89 -0.33
C SER A 119 5.79 -14.22 0.33
N SER A 120 5.36 -14.65 1.53
CA SER A 120 4.33 -14.00 2.37
C SER A 120 3.09 -13.52 1.58
N PRO A 121 2.34 -14.42 0.92
CA PRO A 121 1.18 -14.06 0.11
C PRO A 121 0.00 -13.50 0.91
N LEU A 122 -0.07 -13.80 2.21
CA LEU A 122 -1.10 -13.27 3.12
C LEU A 122 -0.83 -11.81 3.56
N TRP A 123 0.33 -11.25 3.23
CA TRP A 123 0.73 -9.91 3.65
C TRP A 123 0.32 -8.85 2.63
N ASN A 124 -0.47 -7.86 3.07
CA ASN A 124 -0.82 -6.72 2.22
C ASN A 124 0.33 -5.72 2.18
N ARG A 125 1.15 -5.82 1.15
CA ARG A 125 2.33 -4.96 0.96
C ARG A 125 2.01 -3.49 0.71
N ALA A 126 0.84 -3.19 0.15
CA ALA A 126 0.45 -1.81 -0.10
C ALA A 126 0.14 -1.06 1.21
N LEU A 127 -0.39 -1.78 2.21
CA LEU A 127 -0.97 -1.16 3.41
C LEU A 127 -0.19 -1.47 4.70
N MET A 128 0.55 -2.58 4.74
CA MET A 128 1.18 -3.09 5.96
C MET A 128 2.71 -3.05 5.91
N SER A 129 3.30 -2.52 4.84
CA SER A 129 4.76 -2.44 4.70
C SER A 129 5.27 -1.01 4.72
N THR A 130 6.50 -0.86 5.21
CA THR A 130 7.30 0.35 5.05
C THR A 130 8.44 0.08 4.08
N TYR A 131 8.62 0.96 3.09
CA TYR A 131 9.68 0.88 2.09
C TYR A 131 10.45 2.19 2.06
N GLU A 132 11.73 2.16 1.69
CA GLU A 132 12.44 3.40 1.38
C GLU A 132 11.82 4.05 0.13
N PRO A 133 11.28 5.28 0.22
CA PRO A 133 10.65 5.93 -0.94
C PRO A 133 11.68 6.26 -2.03
N GLY A 134 12.95 6.46 -1.64
CA GLY A 134 14.01 6.84 -2.57
C GLY A 134 13.66 8.13 -3.29
N SER A 135 13.82 8.15 -4.62
CA SER A 135 13.62 9.36 -5.42
C SER A 135 12.17 9.85 -5.49
N THR A 136 11.18 9.03 -5.13
CA THR A 136 9.77 9.46 -5.13
C THR A 136 9.47 10.50 -4.04
N MET A 137 10.36 10.66 -3.05
CA MET A 137 10.26 11.70 -2.01
C MET A 137 10.70 13.10 -2.49
N LYS A 138 11.47 13.19 -3.58
CA LYS A 138 12.05 14.46 -4.06
C LYS A 138 11.02 15.55 -4.33
N PRO A 139 9.82 15.29 -4.88
CA PRO A 139 8.77 16.30 -5.02
C PRO A 139 8.36 16.95 -3.69
N ALA A 140 8.24 16.18 -2.60
CA ALA A 140 7.89 16.73 -1.28
C ALA A 140 9.01 17.63 -0.76
N ILE A 141 10.28 17.22 -0.90
CA ILE A 141 11.44 18.03 -0.53
C ILE A 141 11.54 19.30 -1.40
N ALA A 142 11.17 19.24 -2.69
CA ALA A 142 11.10 20.41 -3.54
C ALA A 142 10.04 21.41 -3.04
N ALA A 143 8.85 20.91 -2.70
CA ALA A 143 7.76 21.73 -2.19
C ALA A 143 8.15 22.43 -0.87
N ALA A 144 8.69 21.67 0.09
CA ALA A 144 9.19 22.23 1.35
C ALA A 144 10.29 23.28 1.10
N GLY A 145 11.23 22.99 0.20
CA GLY A 145 12.31 23.91 -0.15
C GLY A 145 11.84 25.25 -0.71
N LEU A 146 10.79 25.21 -1.54
CA LEU A 146 10.20 26.39 -2.15
C LEU A 146 9.35 27.18 -1.15
N GLU A 147 8.54 26.49 -0.35
CA GLU A 147 7.65 27.10 0.66
C GLU A 147 8.47 27.79 1.77
N GLU A 148 9.54 27.14 2.25
CA GLU A 148 10.47 27.70 3.24
C GLU A 148 11.40 28.79 2.65
N GLY A 149 11.35 29.00 1.33
CA GLY A 149 12.16 30.00 0.62
C GLY A 149 13.67 29.72 0.59
N VAL A 150 14.11 28.51 0.96
CA VAL A 150 15.53 28.13 0.93
C VAL A 150 16.03 27.84 -0.48
N ILE A 151 15.09 27.55 -1.40
CA ILE A 151 15.32 27.55 -2.85
C ILE A 151 14.21 28.37 -3.53
N THR A 152 14.48 28.81 -4.75
CA THR A 152 13.51 29.43 -5.66
C THR A 152 13.45 28.59 -6.93
N GLU A 153 12.47 28.85 -7.81
CA GLU A 153 12.40 28.21 -9.13
C GLU A 153 13.68 28.37 -9.96
N THR A 154 14.45 29.42 -9.70
CA THR A 154 15.69 29.74 -10.42
C THR A 154 16.98 29.42 -9.65
N SER A 155 16.86 28.94 -8.41
CA SER A 155 18.01 28.52 -7.62
C SER A 155 18.70 27.35 -8.30
N LYS A 156 19.99 27.51 -8.63
CA LYS A 156 20.80 26.49 -9.31
C LYS A 156 21.87 25.93 -8.39
N PHE A 157 22.04 24.62 -8.45
CA PHE A 157 23.17 23.93 -7.84
C PHE A 157 23.97 23.19 -8.90
N TYR A 158 25.29 23.08 -8.71
CA TYR A 158 26.17 22.40 -9.64
C TYR A 158 26.31 20.91 -9.27
N CYS A 159 25.77 20.03 -10.10
CA CYS A 159 25.87 18.58 -9.95
C CYS A 159 27.07 18.01 -10.69
N SER A 160 28.17 17.76 -9.97
CA SER A 160 29.43 17.21 -10.49
C SER A 160 29.57 15.69 -10.28
N HIS A 161 28.46 14.96 -10.16
CA HIS A 161 28.38 13.56 -9.72
C HIS A 161 28.77 13.31 -8.25
N ILE A 162 29.76 14.02 -7.72
CA ILE A 162 30.26 13.87 -6.34
C ILE A 162 29.85 15.07 -5.49
N TYR A 163 29.15 14.81 -4.38
CA TYR A 163 28.81 15.82 -3.39
C TYR A 163 29.90 15.89 -2.32
N ARG A 164 30.50 17.08 -2.15
CA ARG A 164 31.70 17.28 -1.31
C ARG A 164 31.47 18.19 -0.10
N GLN A 165 30.22 18.43 0.29
CA GLN A 165 29.93 19.31 1.43
C GLN A 165 30.25 18.70 2.80
N PHE A 166 30.51 17.40 2.86
CA PHE A 166 30.89 16.70 4.09
C PHE A 166 32.31 16.16 3.96
N THR A 167 33.12 16.31 5.01
CA THR A 167 34.54 15.93 5.01
C THR A 167 34.77 14.45 5.26
N ASP A 168 33.81 13.78 5.90
CA ASP A 168 33.86 12.40 6.38
C ASP A 168 33.07 11.44 5.48
N THR A 169 32.09 11.93 4.73
CA THR A 169 31.22 11.12 3.88
C THR A 169 31.09 11.71 2.49
N THR A 170 31.23 10.86 1.47
CA THR A 170 31.01 11.25 0.07
C THR A 170 29.68 10.69 -0.44
N PHE A 171 28.75 11.58 -0.77
CA PHE A 171 27.50 11.22 -1.43
C PHE A 171 27.63 11.37 -2.95
N LYS A 172 26.89 10.55 -3.70
CA LYS A 172 26.93 10.56 -5.17
C LYS A 172 25.54 10.77 -5.77
N CYS A 173 25.54 11.41 -6.93
CA CYS A 173 24.43 11.40 -7.88
C CYS A 173 24.62 10.23 -8.85
N LEU A 174 23.54 9.73 -9.46
CA LEU A 174 23.64 8.70 -10.50
C LEU A 174 24.26 9.22 -11.82
N GLY A 175 24.41 10.54 -11.95
CA GLY A 175 25.00 11.19 -13.11
C GLY A 175 25.61 12.55 -12.77
N SER A 176 26.09 13.24 -13.80
CA SER A 176 26.55 14.63 -13.75
C SER A 176 25.58 15.49 -14.56
N HIS A 177 25.09 16.58 -13.98
CA HIS A 177 24.04 17.40 -14.59
C HIS A 177 24.42 18.88 -14.73
N GLY A 178 25.64 19.26 -14.29
CA GLY A 178 26.07 20.65 -14.32
C GLY A 178 25.19 21.55 -13.47
N TRP A 179 25.02 22.81 -13.89
CA TRP A 179 24.10 23.74 -13.23
C TRP A 179 22.65 23.36 -13.52
N ILE A 180 21.91 22.99 -12.48
CA ILE A 180 20.55 22.49 -12.58
C ILE A 180 19.61 23.23 -11.61
N ASP A 181 18.42 23.57 -12.06
CA ASP A 181 17.33 24.15 -11.25
C ASP A 181 16.37 23.06 -10.74
N VAL A 182 15.40 23.42 -9.89
CA VAL A 182 14.47 22.45 -9.26
C VAL A 182 13.65 21.67 -10.30
N LYS A 183 13.20 22.33 -11.37
CA LYS A 183 12.38 21.71 -12.42
C LYS A 183 13.18 20.63 -13.16
N ASN A 184 14.40 20.97 -13.56
CA ASN A 184 15.28 20.02 -14.23
C ASN A 184 15.79 18.94 -13.26
N ALA A 185 16.01 19.28 -11.98
CA ALA A 185 16.42 18.33 -10.95
C ALA A 185 15.36 17.26 -10.66
N LEU A 186 14.07 17.62 -10.67
CA LEU A 186 12.97 16.66 -10.60
C LEU A 186 12.93 15.77 -11.86
N ASN A 187 13.03 16.37 -13.05
CA ASN A 187 13.03 15.65 -14.32
C ASN A 187 14.17 14.61 -14.42
N GLN A 188 15.38 15.01 -14.07
CA GLN A 188 16.58 14.15 -14.15
C GLN A 188 16.88 13.41 -12.85
N SER A 189 16.01 13.53 -11.84
CA SER A 189 16.18 12.93 -10.52
C SER A 189 17.56 13.22 -9.89
N CYS A 190 18.05 14.46 -9.97
CA CYS A 190 19.39 14.83 -9.52
C CYS A 190 19.54 14.76 -7.99
N ASN A 191 20.33 13.81 -7.47
CA ASN A 191 20.53 13.67 -6.02
C ASN A 191 21.21 14.88 -5.39
N ILE A 192 22.22 15.47 -6.04
CA ILE A 192 22.99 16.59 -5.47
C ILE A 192 22.10 17.81 -5.23
N TYR A 193 21.16 18.09 -6.13
CA TYR A 193 20.21 19.19 -5.92
C TYR A 193 19.43 18.98 -4.62
N PHE A 194 18.90 17.78 -4.41
CA PHE A 194 18.11 17.45 -3.22
C PHE A 194 18.95 17.25 -1.94
N TYR A 195 20.24 16.88 -2.05
CA TYR A 195 21.14 16.92 -0.90
C TYR A 195 21.39 18.35 -0.42
N GLU A 196 21.59 19.29 -1.35
CA GLU A 196 21.78 20.70 -1.00
C GLU A 196 20.47 21.31 -0.47
N THR A 197 19.33 21.05 -1.10
CA THR A 197 18.01 21.48 -0.58
C THR A 197 17.75 20.94 0.83
N GLY A 198 18.00 19.64 1.07
CA GLY A 198 17.83 19.05 2.40
C GLY A 198 18.79 19.63 3.44
N ARG A 199 20.03 19.94 3.05
CA ARG A 199 21.02 20.62 3.91
C ARG A 199 20.57 22.03 4.30
N LEU A 200 19.98 22.77 3.36
CA LEU A 200 19.47 24.13 3.58
C LEU A 200 18.18 24.15 4.42
N LEU A 201 17.28 23.18 4.21
CA LEU A 201 16.06 23.01 5.01
C LEU A 201 16.36 22.61 6.46
N GLY A 202 17.25 21.63 6.64
CA GLY A 202 17.44 20.96 7.91
C GLY A 202 16.32 19.96 8.25
N ILE A 203 16.62 18.98 9.11
CA ILE A 203 15.73 17.84 9.37
C ILE A 203 14.40 18.22 10.01
N ASN A 204 14.39 19.22 10.90
CA ASN A 204 13.16 19.60 11.61
C ASN A 204 12.10 20.11 10.63
N ARG A 205 12.48 21.02 9.72
CA ARG A 205 11.56 21.55 8.70
C ARG A 205 11.15 20.49 7.70
N MET A 206 12.06 19.57 7.33
CA MET A 206 11.69 18.46 6.45
C MET A 206 10.63 17.53 7.06
N ASN A 207 10.60 17.37 8.39
CA ASN A 207 9.63 16.52 9.07
C ASN A 207 8.23 17.16 9.19
N ASP A 208 8.12 18.47 9.01
CA ASP A 208 6.83 19.18 9.07
C ASP A 208 6.00 19.00 7.78
N TYR A 209 6.59 18.44 6.71
CA TYR A 209 5.99 18.17 5.40
C TYR A 209 5.91 16.67 5.11
#